data_AF-A0A1L5NH95-F1
#
_entry.id   AF-A0A1L5NH95-F1
#
_cell.length_a   1.000
_cell.length_b   1.000
_cell.length_c   1.000
_cell.angle_alpha   90.00
_cell.angle_beta   90.00
_cell.angle_gamma   90.00
#
_symmetry.space_group_name_H-M   'P 1'
#
loop_
_entity.id
_entity.type
_entity.pdbx_description
1 polymer ?
#
loop_
_entity_poly.entity_id
_entity_poly.type
_entity_poly.pdbx_seq_one_letter_code
_entity_poly.pdbx_strand_id
1 'polypeptide(L)'
;MSLAYFARNVRSGERSRRKMRREGYNMRGDQLWTNSERQVLLELRGDYDAMSKRLPHRSLNALYGQCAKMRLRKSIHVWTAADISKLRKLYPRASVEEICGALPHSTWVNIQQVARYRGFRRLRRPYKVTGIPALDDVRARCYEIGWSMRDLDKAARTGRYFSRAGWVGKKRINHRALGRAIEALDGVVQAQWND
;
A
#
# COMPACT_ATOMS: atom_id res chain seq x y z
N MET A 1 -37.14 12.91 30.61
CA MET A 1 -36.57 14.25 30.31
C MET A 1 -37.67 15.14 29.75
N SER A 2 -37.86 16.36 30.26
CA SER A 2 -38.98 17.23 29.85
C SER A 2 -38.60 18.20 28.72
N LEU A 3 -39.60 18.66 27.95
CA LEU A 3 -39.43 19.66 26.90
C LEU A 3 -38.77 20.96 27.42
N ALA A 4 -39.09 21.35 28.66
CA ALA A 4 -38.52 22.51 29.33
C ALA A 4 -37.01 22.40 29.55
N TYR A 5 -36.49 21.19 29.78
CA TYR A 5 -35.05 20.93 29.90
C TYR A 5 -34.33 21.17 28.55
N PHE A 6 -34.88 20.65 27.45
CA PHE A 6 -34.34 20.91 26.11
C PHE A 6 -34.38 22.40 25.73
N ALA A 7 -35.50 23.09 26.01
CA ALA A 7 -35.63 24.53 25.74
C ALA A 7 -34.62 25.38 26.51
N ARG A 8 -34.34 25.03 27.77
CA ARG A 8 -33.32 25.71 28.59
C ARG A 8 -31.91 25.52 28.02
N ASN A 9 -31.59 24.31 27.56
CA ASN A 9 -30.30 24.01 26.92
C ASN A 9 -30.13 24.75 25.59
N VAL A 10 -31.19 24.84 24.78
CA VAL A 10 -31.16 25.63 23.53
C VAL A 10 -30.90 27.12 23.82
N ARG A 11 -31.64 27.73 24.74
CA ARG A 11 -31.44 29.15 25.14
C ARG A 11 -30.04 29.42 25.69
N SER A 12 -29.51 28.49 26.49
CA SER A 12 -28.14 28.59 26.98
C SER A 12 -27.12 28.54 25.84
N GLY A 13 -27.28 27.58 24.92
CA GLY A 13 -26.43 27.45 23.74
C GLY A 13 -26.48 28.67 22.81
N GLU A 14 -27.65 29.28 22.63
CA GLU A 14 -27.81 30.52 21.85
C GLU A 14 -27.08 31.71 22.48
N ARG A 15 -27.17 31.87 23.80
CA ARG A 15 -26.42 32.91 24.53
C ARG A 15 -24.92 32.75 24.33
N SER A 16 -24.39 31.52 24.46
CA SER A 16 -22.98 31.24 24.21
C SER A 16 -22.58 31.53 22.76
N ARG A 17 -23.42 31.17 21.78
CA ARG A 17 -23.15 31.48 20.35
C ARG A 17 -23.15 32.98 20.08
N ARG A 18 -24.06 33.75 20.69
CA ARG A 18 -24.07 35.23 20.58
C ARG A 18 -22.81 35.84 21.16
N LYS A 19 -22.38 35.39 22.35
CA LYS A 19 -21.13 35.82 22.97
C LYS A 19 -19.93 35.53 22.07
N MET A 20 -19.80 34.29 21.59
CA MET A 20 -18.72 33.89 20.67
C MET A 20 -18.69 34.74 19.39
N ARG A 21 -19.87 35.02 18.78
CA ARG A 21 -19.95 35.90 17.59
C ARG A 21 -19.53 37.33 17.88
N ARG A 22 -19.88 37.86 19.06
CA ARG A 22 -19.50 39.23 19.48
C ARG A 22 -18.00 39.34 19.73
N GLU A 23 -17.43 38.36 20.41
CA GLU A 23 -16.01 38.36 20.79
C GLU A 23 -15.11 37.91 19.65
N GLY A 24 -15.62 37.16 18.67
CA GLY A 24 -14.85 36.65 17.55
C GLY A 24 -14.00 35.42 17.90
N TYR A 25 -14.12 34.89 19.12
CA TYR A 25 -13.38 33.73 19.61
C TYR A 25 -14.35 32.65 20.10
N ASN A 26 -13.91 31.39 20.04
CA ASN A 26 -14.62 30.28 20.67
C ASN A 26 -14.32 30.24 22.19
N MET A 27 -15.01 29.35 22.92
CA MET A 27 -14.79 29.20 24.38
C MET A 27 -13.38 28.72 24.76
N ARG A 28 -12.58 28.24 23.80
CA ARG A 28 -11.18 27.83 23.97
C ARG A 28 -10.18 28.92 23.61
N GLY A 29 -10.64 30.10 23.17
CA GLY A 29 -9.80 31.20 22.73
C GLY A 29 -9.37 31.15 21.26
N ASP A 30 -9.84 30.17 20.46
CA ASP A 30 -9.53 30.14 19.03
C ASP A 30 -10.41 31.12 18.26
N GLN A 31 -9.82 31.86 17.32
CA GLN A 31 -10.55 32.81 16.48
C GLN A 31 -11.60 32.10 15.61
N LEU A 32 -12.81 32.65 15.54
CA LEU A 32 -13.88 32.16 14.67
C LEU A 32 -13.57 32.41 13.21
N TRP A 33 -14.02 31.50 12.34
CA TRP A 33 -13.88 31.64 10.89
C TRP A 33 -14.80 32.73 10.35
N THR A 34 -14.21 33.77 9.76
CA THR A 34 -14.95 34.83 9.08
C THR A 34 -15.44 34.37 7.70
N ASN A 35 -16.38 35.12 7.12
CA ASN A 35 -16.86 34.84 5.76
C ASN A 35 -15.78 35.09 4.70
N SER A 36 -14.93 36.11 4.90
CA SER A 36 -13.81 36.39 3.99
C SER A 36 -12.78 35.27 3.99
N GLU A 37 -12.44 34.71 5.17
CA GLU A 37 -11.54 33.56 5.25
C GLU A 37 -12.14 32.34 4.53
N ARG A 38 -13.43 32.07 4.70
CA ARG A 38 -14.12 30.97 4.00
C ARG A 38 -14.14 31.18 2.50
N GLN A 39 -14.26 32.42 2.03
CA GLN A 39 -14.18 32.76 0.62
C GLN A 39 -12.80 32.41 0.04
N VAL A 40 -11.72 32.72 0.77
CA VAL A 40 -10.36 32.30 0.38
C VAL A 40 -10.23 30.78 0.28
N LEU A 41 -10.85 30.02 1.19
CA LEU A 41 -10.85 28.55 1.11
C LEU A 41 -11.61 28.01 -0.12
N LEU A 42 -12.67 28.69 -0.54
CA LEU A 42 -13.43 28.34 -1.74
C LEU A 42 -12.63 28.63 -3.01
N GLU A 43 -11.96 29.79 -3.07
CA GLU A 43 -11.13 30.20 -4.21
C GLU A 43 -9.93 29.29 -4.43
N LEU A 44 -9.20 28.96 -3.36
CA LEU A 44 -7.93 28.22 -3.44
C LEU A 44 -8.11 26.71 -3.29
N ARG A 45 -9.29 26.16 -3.59
CA ARG A 45 -9.68 24.79 -3.25
C ARG A 45 -8.60 23.75 -3.59
N GLY A 46 -8.03 23.14 -2.56
CA GLY A 46 -7.06 22.04 -2.68
C GLY A 46 -5.58 22.48 -2.67
N ASP A 47 -5.30 23.78 -2.78
CA ASP A 47 -3.96 24.35 -2.66
C ASP A 47 -3.73 24.89 -1.24
N TYR A 48 -3.29 24.00 -0.35
CA TYR A 48 -3.08 24.33 1.05
C TYR A 48 -1.89 25.28 1.29
N ASP A 49 -0.90 25.28 0.39
CA ASP A 49 0.26 26.16 0.49
C ASP A 49 -0.15 27.61 0.17
N ALA A 50 -0.95 27.81 -0.89
CA ALA A 50 -1.51 29.12 -1.20
C ALA A 50 -2.47 29.60 -0.09
N MET A 51 -3.29 28.71 0.47
CA MET A 51 -4.16 29.04 1.60
C MET A 51 -3.35 29.49 2.83
N SER A 52 -2.28 28.78 3.16
CA SER A 52 -1.42 29.11 4.30
C SER A 52 -0.72 30.46 4.14
N LYS A 53 -0.40 30.85 2.90
CA LYS A 53 0.20 32.17 2.61
C LYS A 53 -0.82 33.31 2.73
N ARG A 54 -2.07 33.11 2.28
CA ARG A 54 -3.14 34.13 2.42
C ARG A 54 -3.71 34.24 3.83
N LEU A 55 -3.63 33.18 4.63
CA LEU A 55 -4.14 33.12 6.00
C LEU A 55 -3.02 32.74 6.98
N PRO A 56 -1.98 33.57 7.15
CA PRO A 56 -0.79 33.22 7.93
C PRO A 56 -1.08 33.05 9.42
N HIS A 57 -2.16 33.65 9.93
CA HIS A 57 -2.64 33.50 11.30
C HIS A 57 -3.40 32.19 11.55
N ARG A 58 -3.66 31.39 10.51
CA ARG A 58 -4.31 30.08 10.61
C ARG A 58 -3.29 28.96 10.43
N SER A 59 -3.26 28.03 11.37
CA SER A 59 -2.44 26.83 11.21
C SER A 59 -2.96 25.94 10.09
N LEU A 60 -2.06 25.16 9.47
CA LEU A 60 -2.42 24.16 8.45
C LEU A 60 -3.51 23.21 8.94
N ASN A 61 -3.46 22.76 10.19
CA ASN A 61 -4.49 21.90 10.78
C ASN A 61 -5.86 22.57 10.86
N ALA A 62 -5.91 23.89 11.13
CA ALA A 62 -7.15 24.65 11.14
C ALA A 62 -7.73 24.75 9.71
N LEU A 63 -6.89 25.03 8.71
CA LEU A 63 -7.27 25.05 7.29
C LEU A 63 -7.83 23.69 6.86
N TYR A 64 -7.09 22.62 7.15
CA TYR A 64 -7.51 21.25 6.90
C TYR A 64 -8.87 20.96 7.54
N GLY A 65 -9.04 21.25 8.83
CA GLY A 65 -10.27 20.99 9.56
C GLY A 65 -11.47 21.77 9.01
N GLN A 66 -11.26 23.03 8.63
CA GLN A 66 -12.31 23.86 8.06
C GLN A 66 -12.69 23.41 6.65
N CYS A 67 -11.72 23.09 5.78
CA CYS A 67 -11.98 22.50 4.47
C CYS A 67 -12.73 21.17 4.57
N ALA A 68 -12.50 20.37 5.62
CA ALA A 68 -13.28 19.15 5.88
C ALA A 68 -14.74 19.49 6.22
N LYS A 69 -14.97 20.42 7.14
CA LYS A 69 -16.31 20.87 7.54
C LYS A 69 -17.10 21.47 6.37
N MET A 70 -16.41 22.18 5.48
CA MET A 70 -16.98 22.76 4.26
C MET A 70 -17.08 21.77 3.09
N ARG A 71 -16.70 20.49 3.29
CA ARG A 71 -16.70 19.46 2.24
C ARG A 71 -15.89 19.83 0.99
N LEU A 72 -14.83 20.63 1.17
CA LEU A 72 -13.93 21.05 0.09
C LEU A 72 -12.84 20.04 -0.23
N ARG A 73 -12.59 19.11 0.71
CA ARG A 73 -11.64 18.00 0.53
C ARG A 73 -12.08 17.08 -0.60
N LYS A 74 -11.11 16.47 -1.27
CA LYS A 74 -11.37 15.34 -2.17
C LYS A 74 -11.99 14.20 -1.36
N SER A 75 -13.04 13.60 -1.90
CA SER A 75 -13.63 12.39 -1.32
C SER A 75 -12.57 11.29 -1.32
N ILE A 76 -12.32 10.68 -0.17
CA ILE A 76 -11.43 9.52 -0.05
C ILE A 76 -12.31 8.29 -0.19
N HIS A 77 -12.00 7.43 -1.15
CA HIS A 77 -12.67 6.14 -1.27
C HIS A 77 -12.37 5.27 -0.05
N VAL A 78 -13.43 4.74 0.57
CA VAL A 78 -13.30 3.79 1.67
C VAL A 78 -13.38 2.38 1.10
N TRP A 79 -12.33 1.59 1.32
CA TRP A 79 -12.28 0.21 0.87
C TRP A 79 -13.37 -0.64 1.53
N THR A 80 -14.30 -1.12 0.72
CA THR A 80 -15.40 -1.97 1.19
C THR A 80 -14.94 -3.43 1.36
N ALA A 81 -15.70 -4.22 2.10
CA ALA A 81 -15.45 -5.66 2.19
C ALA A 81 -15.53 -6.37 0.82
N ALA A 82 -16.38 -5.86 -0.07
CA ALA A 82 -16.50 -6.35 -1.44
C ALA A 82 -15.22 -6.06 -2.24
N ASP A 83 -14.67 -4.85 -2.14
CA ASP A 83 -13.41 -4.47 -2.80
C ASP A 83 -12.25 -5.34 -2.32
N ILE A 84 -12.16 -5.54 -1.01
CA ILE A 84 -11.12 -6.38 -0.40
C ILE A 84 -11.26 -7.83 -0.86
N SER A 85 -12.49 -8.35 -0.93
CA SER A 85 -12.75 -9.72 -1.40
C SER A 85 -12.39 -9.89 -2.87
N LYS A 86 -12.69 -8.88 -3.70
CA LYS A 86 -12.32 -8.84 -5.12
C LYS A 86 -10.80 -8.80 -5.28
N LEU A 87 -10.13 -7.92 -4.53
CA LEU A 87 -8.68 -7.80 -4.52
C LEU A 87 -8.02 -9.12 -4.10
N ARG A 88 -8.52 -9.79 -3.05
CA ARG A 88 -7.98 -11.07 -2.59
C ARG A 88 -7.98 -12.14 -3.68
N LYS A 89 -9.04 -12.19 -4.51
CA LYS A 89 -9.17 -13.17 -5.61
C LYS A 89 -8.25 -12.83 -6.78
N LEU A 90 -8.18 -11.55 -7.17
CA LEU A 90 -7.45 -11.11 -8.35
C LEU A 90 -5.94 -10.98 -8.10
N TYR A 91 -5.54 -10.40 -6.97
CA TYR A 91 -4.15 -10.01 -6.70
C TYR A 91 -3.08 -11.10 -6.92
N PRO A 92 -3.33 -12.39 -6.57
CA PRO A 92 -2.34 -13.44 -6.77
C PRO A 92 -1.98 -13.71 -8.24
N ARG A 93 -2.93 -13.59 -9.16
CA ARG A 93 -2.82 -14.08 -10.56
C ARG A 93 -3.01 -12.99 -11.61
N ALA A 94 -3.94 -12.08 -11.39
CA ALA A 94 -4.36 -11.08 -12.36
C ALA A 94 -3.24 -10.11 -12.70
N SER A 95 -3.29 -9.56 -13.92
CA SER A 95 -2.38 -8.51 -14.39
C SER A 95 -2.62 -7.19 -13.63
N VAL A 96 -1.69 -6.24 -13.74
CA VAL A 96 -1.88 -4.92 -13.11
C VAL A 96 -3.07 -4.20 -13.72
N GLU A 97 -3.23 -4.29 -15.04
CA GLU A 97 -4.31 -3.66 -15.80
C GLU A 97 -5.68 -4.23 -15.42
N GLU A 98 -5.78 -5.57 -15.29
CA GLU A 98 -7.01 -6.24 -14.84
C GLU A 98 -7.43 -5.79 -13.43
N ILE A 99 -6.47 -5.68 -12.51
CA ILE A 99 -6.75 -5.25 -11.13
C ILE A 99 -7.18 -3.79 -11.10
N CYS A 100 -6.51 -2.91 -11.86
CA CYS A 100 -6.88 -1.50 -11.97
C CYS A 100 -8.25 -1.32 -12.64
N GLY A 101 -8.56 -2.10 -13.68
CA GLY A 101 -9.88 -2.09 -14.32
C GLY A 101 -10.99 -2.59 -13.39
N ALA A 102 -10.69 -3.57 -12.53
CA ALA A 102 -11.62 -4.08 -11.54
C ALA A 102 -11.87 -3.13 -10.35
N LEU A 103 -10.95 -2.19 -10.11
CA LEU A 103 -10.95 -1.22 -9.00
C LEU A 103 -10.61 0.20 -9.50
N PRO A 104 -11.45 0.80 -10.37
CA PRO A 104 -11.12 2.05 -11.08
C PRO A 104 -11.04 3.28 -10.15
N HIS A 105 -11.59 3.18 -8.93
CA HIS A 105 -11.57 4.25 -7.93
C HIS A 105 -10.23 4.37 -7.19
N SER A 106 -9.29 3.41 -7.37
CA SER A 106 -8.01 3.38 -6.68
C SER A 106 -6.84 3.33 -7.65
N THR A 107 -5.76 4.04 -7.33
CA THR A 107 -4.50 3.93 -8.08
C THR A 107 -3.79 2.63 -7.74
N TRP A 108 -2.94 2.13 -8.65
CA TRP A 108 -2.13 0.93 -8.41
C TRP A 108 -1.30 1.01 -7.12
N VAL A 109 -0.74 2.18 -6.82
CA VAL A 109 0.02 2.41 -5.58
C VAL A 109 -0.85 2.18 -4.34
N ASN A 110 -2.08 2.72 -4.32
CA ASN A 110 -3.03 2.51 -3.23
C ASN A 110 -3.41 1.03 -3.11
N ILE A 111 -3.69 0.37 -4.23
CA ILE A 111 -4.02 -1.06 -4.30
C ILE A 111 -2.88 -1.90 -3.72
N GLN A 112 -1.62 -1.60 -4.07
CA GLN A 112 -0.46 -2.29 -3.51
C GLN A 112 -0.31 -2.08 -2.00
N GLN A 113 -0.57 -0.88 -1.49
CA GLN A 113 -0.53 -0.60 -0.06
C GLN A 113 -1.59 -1.40 0.69
N VAL A 114 -2.82 -1.43 0.17
CA VAL A 114 -3.93 -2.20 0.75
C VAL A 114 -3.63 -3.70 0.72
N ALA A 115 -3.13 -4.22 -0.41
CA ALA A 115 -2.73 -5.62 -0.52
C ALA A 115 -1.63 -5.98 0.48
N ARG A 116 -0.61 -5.13 0.65
CA ARG A 116 0.46 -5.33 1.63
C ARG A 116 -0.08 -5.34 3.06
N TYR A 117 -0.92 -4.36 3.41
CA TYR A 117 -1.53 -4.25 4.73
C TYR A 117 -2.39 -5.48 5.06
N ARG A 118 -3.09 -6.03 4.06
CA ARG A 118 -3.92 -7.24 4.19
C ARG A 118 -3.17 -8.56 3.99
N GLY A 119 -1.86 -8.50 3.74
CA GLY A 119 -1.02 -9.70 3.54
C GLY A 119 -1.21 -10.42 2.22
N PHE A 120 -1.90 -9.84 1.23
CA PHE A 120 -2.07 -10.46 -0.08
C PHE A 120 -0.76 -10.41 -0.86
N ARG A 121 -0.36 -11.55 -1.42
CA ARG A 121 0.88 -11.71 -2.18
C ARG A 121 0.56 -12.14 -3.61
N ARG A 122 1.37 -11.66 -4.56
CA ARG A 122 1.34 -12.17 -5.94
C ARG A 122 1.98 -13.55 -5.95
N LEU A 123 1.48 -14.45 -6.80
CA LEU A 123 2.12 -15.74 -7.01
C LEU A 123 3.54 -15.53 -7.56
N ARG A 124 4.46 -16.36 -7.08
CA ARG A 124 5.84 -16.33 -7.56
C ARG A 124 5.84 -16.76 -9.02
N ARG A 125 6.51 -15.99 -9.87
CA ARG A 125 6.74 -16.39 -11.26
C ARG A 125 7.72 -17.55 -11.31
N PRO A 126 7.61 -18.46 -12.30
CA PRO A 126 8.65 -19.43 -12.58
C PRO A 126 10.01 -18.77 -12.73
N TYR A 127 11.05 -19.51 -12.38
CA TYR A 127 12.41 -19.02 -12.55
C TYR A 127 12.74 -18.88 -14.04
N LYS A 128 13.48 -17.81 -14.39
CA LYS A 128 13.99 -17.65 -15.75
C LYS A 128 14.93 -18.81 -16.10
N VAL A 129 14.76 -19.34 -17.31
CA VAL A 129 15.63 -20.34 -17.94
C VAL A 129 17.01 -19.72 -18.14
N THR A 130 18.05 -20.47 -17.81
CA THR A 130 19.45 -20.07 -17.82
C THR A 130 20.20 -20.59 -19.04
N GLY A 131 19.64 -21.59 -19.73
CA GLY A 131 20.24 -22.25 -20.89
C GLY A 131 21.17 -23.41 -20.52
N ILE A 132 21.20 -23.78 -19.24
CA ILE A 132 22.01 -24.90 -18.72
C ILE A 132 21.01 -25.94 -18.20
N PRO A 133 20.79 -27.06 -18.94
CA PRO A 133 19.70 -28.00 -18.66
C PRO A 133 19.62 -28.42 -17.20
N ALA A 134 20.71 -28.95 -16.64
CA ALA A 134 20.75 -29.42 -15.26
C ALA A 134 20.43 -28.33 -14.21
N LEU A 135 20.75 -27.07 -14.50
CA LEU A 135 20.42 -25.96 -13.59
C LEU A 135 18.96 -25.53 -13.73
N ASP A 136 18.44 -25.56 -14.95
CA ASP A 136 17.04 -25.23 -15.25
C ASP A 136 16.09 -26.27 -14.64
N ASP A 137 16.47 -27.55 -14.66
CA ASP A 137 15.73 -28.63 -13.99
C ASP A 137 15.67 -28.45 -12.46
N VAL A 138 16.82 -28.16 -11.83
CA VAL A 138 16.88 -27.84 -10.39
C VAL A 138 16.00 -26.64 -10.05
N ARG A 139 16.00 -25.60 -10.89
CA ARG A 139 15.17 -24.41 -10.70
C ARG A 139 13.68 -24.71 -10.89
N ALA A 140 13.33 -25.52 -11.89
CA ALA A 140 11.95 -25.97 -12.12
C ALA A 140 11.45 -26.76 -10.92
N ARG A 141 12.24 -27.72 -10.43
CA ARG A 141 11.90 -28.54 -9.26
C ARG A 141 11.72 -27.68 -8.00
N CYS A 142 12.62 -26.73 -7.75
CA CYS A 142 12.45 -25.76 -6.67
C CYS A 142 11.16 -24.92 -6.80
N TYR A 143 10.75 -24.60 -8.03
CA TYR A 143 9.50 -23.88 -8.25
C TYR A 143 8.28 -24.73 -7.88
N GLU A 144 8.26 -26.00 -8.29
CA GLU A 144 7.19 -26.96 -7.99
C GLU A 144 6.97 -27.15 -6.49
N ILE A 145 8.05 -27.35 -5.73
CA ILE A 145 7.98 -27.57 -4.27
C ILE A 145 7.85 -26.26 -3.48
N GLY A 146 7.79 -25.11 -4.16
CA GLY A 146 7.67 -23.79 -3.53
C GLY A 146 8.96 -23.24 -2.91
N TRP A 147 10.09 -23.95 -2.99
CA TRP A 147 11.37 -23.53 -2.41
C TRP A 147 11.95 -22.33 -3.14
N SER A 148 12.45 -21.36 -2.38
CA SER A 148 13.26 -20.29 -2.94
C SER A 148 14.70 -20.76 -3.19
N MET A 149 15.45 -20.05 -4.03
CA MET A 149 16.89 -20.32 -4.20
C MET A 149 17.68 -20.18 -2.88
N ARG A 150 17.17 -19.41 -1.91
CA ARG A 150 17.77 -19.33 -0.56
C ARG A 150 17.49 -20.58 0.26
N ASP A 151 16.30 -21.16 0.11
CA ASP A 151 15.94 -22.43 0.75
C ASP A 151 16.80 -23.56 0.18
N LEU A 152 17.01 -23.56 -1.15
CA LEU A 152 17.93 -24.49 -1.81
C LEU A 152 19.36 -24.33 -1.27
N ASP A 153 19.88 -23.10 -1.17
CA ASP A 153 21.22 -22.86 -0.62
C ASP A 153 21.37 -23.37 0.83
N LYS A 154 20.30 -23.28 1.62
CA LYS A 154 20.25 -23.76 3.00
C LYS A 154 20.21 -25.30 3.05
N ALA A 155 19.38 -25.92 2.23
CA ALA A 155 19.25 -27.38 2.15
C ALA A 155 20.53 -28.04 1.62
N ALA A 156 21.08 -27.52 0.52
CA ALA A 156 22.28 -28.04 -0.14
C ALA A 156 23.60 -27.62 0.54
N ARG A 157 23.54 -26.78 1.59
CA ARG A 157 24.71 -26.21 2.29
C ARG A 157 25.73 -25.57 1.31
N THR A 158 25.22 -24.84 0.32
CA THR A 158 26.02 -24.14 -0.70
C THR A 158 26.22 -22.65 -0.40
N GLY A 159 25.70 -22.19 0.75
CA GLY A 159 25.90 -20.85 1.27
C GLY A 159 25.04 -19.82 0.56
N ARG A 160 25.58 -19.15 -0.47
CA ARG A 160 24.84 -18.16 -1.29
C ARG A 160 25.00 -18.40 -2.79
N TYR A 161 25.37 -19.61 -3.17
CA TYR A 161 25.64 -19.93 -4.56
C TYR A 161 24.39 -19.71 -5.43
N PHE A 162 23.26 -20.33 -5.05
CA PHE A 162 22.05 -20.28 -5.86
C PHE A 162 21.32 -18.95 -5.77
N SER A 163 21.31 -18.36 -4.58
CA SER A 163 20.69 -17.07 -4.31
C SER A 163 21.41 -15.90 -4.98
N ARG A 164 22.74 -15.95 -5.15
CA ARG A 164 23.51 -14.92 -5.86
C ARG A 164 23.51 -15.10 -7.38
N ALA A 165 23.24 -16.31 -7.88
CA ALA A 165 23.21 -16.63 -9.31
C ALA A 165 24.47 -16.18 -10.08
N GLY A 166 25.66 -16.37 -9.49
CA GLY A 166 26.94 -15.88 -10.05
C GLY A 166 27.32 -16.46 -11.41
N TRP A 167 26.66 -17.55 -11.84
CA TRP A 167 26.84 -18.17 -13.15
C TRP A 167 26.24 -17.35 -14.31
N VAL A 168 25.29 -16.43 -14.04
CA VAL A 168 24.61 -15.64 -15.09
C VAL A 168 25.60 -14.77 -15.88
N GLY A 169 26.61 -14.20 -15.22
CA GLY A 169 27.62 -13.37 -15.88
C GLY A 169 28.89 -14.12 -16.30
N LYS A 170 29.26 -15.20 -15.59
CA LYS A 170 30.54 -15.90 -15.78
C LYS A 170 30.45 -17.15 -16.65
N LYS A 171 29.23 -17.64 -16.93
CA LYS A 171 28.94 -18.90 -17.64
C LYS A 171 29.68 -20.13 -17.11
N ARG A 172 30.19 -20.07 -15.88
CA ARG A 172 30.88 -21.19 -15.20
C ARG A 172 29.99 -21.69 -14.07
N ILE A 173 29.66 -22.97 -14.12
CA ILE A 173 28.89 -23.66 -13.08
C ILE A 173 29.82 -24.38 -12.11
N ASN A 174 29.39 -24.46 -10.85
CA ASN A 174 30.07 -25.25 -9.85
C ASN A 174 29.36 -26.59 -9.76
N HIS A 175 29.93 -27.60 -10.41
CA HIS A 175 29.36 -28.95 -10.47
C HIS A 175 29.16 -29.58 -9.08
N ARG A 176 30.01 -29.24 -8.10
CA ARG A 176 29.85 -29.71 -6.71
C ARG A 176 28.62 -29.11 -6.04
N ALA A 177 28.37 -27.82 -6.26
CA ALA A 177 27.19 -27.15 -5.72
C ALA A 177 25.91 -27.68 -6.40
N LEU A 178 25.98 -27.96 -7.70
CA LEU A 178 24.89 -28.54 -8.47
C LEU A 178 24.56 -29.97 -8.00
N GLY A 179 25.55 -30.83 -7.82
CA GLY A 179 25.34 -32.19 -7.31
C GLY A 179 24.65 -32.20 -5.95
N ARG A 180 25.11 -31.37 -5.00
CA ARG A 180 24.46 -31.21 -3.69
C ARG A 180 23.03 -30.70 -3.77
N ALA A 181 22.73 -29.83 -4.74
CA ALA A 181 21.38 -29.34 -4.95
C ALA A 181 20.46 -30.42 -5.52
N ILE A 182 20.97 -31.25 -6.43
CA ILE A 182 20.23 -32.39 -6.98
C ILE A 182 19.93 -33.39 -5.86
N GLU A 183 20.92 -33.75 -5.03
CA GLU A 183 20.73 -34.60 -3.86
C GLU A 183 19.73 -34.01 -2.86
N ALA A 184 19.82 -32.71 -2.57
CA ALA A 184 18.89 -32.02 -1.65
C ALA A 184 17.45 -31.91 -2.16
N LEU A 185 17.22 -32.17 -3.44
CA LEU A 185 15.91 -32.21 -4.08
C LEU A 185 15.46 -33.65 -4.36
N ASP A 186 16.11 -34.63 -3.74
CA ASP A 186 15.90 -36.08 -3.92
C ASP A 186 16.12 -36.55 -5.37
N GLY A 187 17.00 -35.88 -6.10
CA GLY A 187 17.41 -36.25 -7.46
C GLY A 187 18.68 -37.10 -7.49
N VAL A 188 18.92 -37.75 -8.63
CA VAL A 188 20.09 -38.60 -8.87
C VAL A 188 20.89 -38.06 -10.06
N VAL A 189 22.21 -38.01 -9.94
CA VAL A 189 23.11 -37.63 -11.02
C VAL A 189 23.52 -38.89 -11.79
N GLN A 190 23.26 -38.93 -13.10
CA GLN A 190 23.68 -40.01 -13.99
C GLN A 190 24.61 -39.48 -15.08
N ALA A 191 25.60 -40.30 -15.47
CA ALA A 191 26.50 -40.00 -16.57
C ALA A 191 25.89 -40.50 -17.89
N GLN A 192 25.82 -39.62 -18.88
CA GLN A 192 25.44 -39.95 -20.24
C GLN A 192 26.61 -39.62 -21.16
N TRP A 193 27.02 -40.61 -21.97
CA TRP A 193 28.03 -40.42 -23.00
C TRP A 193 27.33 -40.16 -24.33
N ASN A 194 27.88 -39.27 -25.14
CA ASN A 194 27.42 -39.12 -26.52
C ASN A 194 28.01 -40.27 -27.33
N ASP A 195 27.19 -40.94 -28.13
CA ASP A 195 27.64 -41.92 -29.13
C ASP A 195 28.51 -41.25 -30.21
#